data_AF-G7H1R5-F1
#
_entry.id   AF-G7H1R5-F1
#
_cell.length_a   1.000
_cell.length_b   1.000
_cell.length_c   1.000
_cell.angle_alpha   90.00
_cell.angle_beta   90.00
_cell.angle_gamma   90.00
#
_symmetry.space_group_name_H-M   'P 1'
#
loop_
_entity.id
_entity.type
_entity.pdbx_description
1 polymer ?
#
loop_
_entity_poly.entity_id
_entity_poly.type
_entity_poly.pdbx_seq_one_letter_code
_entity_poly.pdbx_strand_id
1 'polypeptide(L)'
;MSRIRRILRASAVVSATMLVALAGSAGKADASPSYSYLSGLAAQLTAPGSAPPGANDWQCRPDARHPEPVVLLHGLSNDTITWNTMAPVLARAGYCVFTTTYGRDWLGPVGAVTTVQESARQIARFIDRVRAATGAAKVDLVGHSMGGAIPFYYLNYLGGVPKIDDYVTLGAPLHGSNVSGVQTALAGLMNIPGAARQCGGPCQMNPGSPFLRILNPDPRIAPDIDFTTIVTRYDEVATPYQTGLLRGPNVRRVILQDRCASDYTEHYEMTADPVAVREVLNSLDPAHARRPDCTTVLPFIGPVGR
;
A
#
# COMPACT_ATOMS: atom_id res chain seq x y z
N MET A 1 1.40 35.71 76.86
CA MET A 1 2.15 36.59 75.93
C MET A 1 3.62 36.18 75.92
N SER A 2 4.06 35.35 74.97
CA SER A 2 5.49 35.04 74.75
C SER A 2 5.69 33.98 73.64
N ARG A 3 6.66 34.26 72.76
CA ARG A 3 7.56 33.32 72.03
C ARG A 3 7.12 32.66 70.71
N ILE A 4 7.57 33.28 69.61
CA ILE A 4 8.61 32.79 68.66
C ILE A 4 8.86 31.27 68.62
N ARG A 5 8.73 30.65 67.43
CA ARG A 5 9.82 29.91 66.74
C ARG A 5 9.46 29.52 65.29
N ARG A 6 10.41 29.79 64.38
CA ARG A 6 10.55 29.26 63.00
C ARG A 6 10.49 27.73 62.99
N ILE A 7 10.11 27.11 61.87
CA ILE A 7 10.91 26.10 61.12
C ILE A 7 10.12 25.48 59.94
N LEU A 8 10.75 25.57 58.76
CA LEU A 8 10.92 24.63 57.63
C LEU A 8 9.75 23.78 57.06
N ARG A 9 9.54 24.00 55.75
CA ARG A 9 9.46 23.02 54.63
C ARG A 9 8.94 21.61 54.94
N ALA A 10 7.82 21.27 54.31
CA ALA A 10 7.58 19.92 53.79
C ALA A 10 6.80 20.01 52.48
N SER A 11 7.48 19.75 51.38
CA SER A 11 6.90 19.51 50.07
C SER A 11 6.13 18.18 50.11
N ALA A 12 4.83 18.21 49.80
CA ALA A 12 4.07 16.99 49.53
C ALA A 12 3.85 16.90 48.01
N VAL A 13 4.75 16.18 47.34
CA VAL A 13 4.52 15.67 45.99
C VAL A 13 3.51 14.54 46.11
N VAL A 14 2.28 14.76 45.65
CA VAL A 14 1.30 13.68 45.48
C VAL A 14 1.67 12.94 44.20
N SER A 15 2.46 11.88 44.34
CA SER A 15 2.70 10.92 43.26
C SER A 15 1.41 10.15 42.99
N ALA A 16 0.71 10.49 41.90
CA ALA A 16 -0.35 9.65 41.36
C ALA A 16 0.29 8.45 40.66
N THR A 17 0.37 7.32 41.35
CA THR A 17 0.67 6.01 40.74
C THR A 17 -0.49 5.62 39.84
N MET A 18 -0.36 5.85 38.52
CA MET A 18 -1.21 5.18 37.53
C MET A 18 -0.79 3.71 37.48
N LEU A 19 -1.63 2.83 38.05
CA LEU A 19 -1.63 1.43 37.66
C LEU A 19 -1.99 1.36 36.18
N VAL A 20 -1.00 1.08 35.33
CA VAL A 20 -1.25 0.65 33.95
C VAL A 20 -1.80 -0.77 34.04
N ALA A 21 -3.13 -0.89 34.00
CA ALA A 21 -3.75 -2.16 33.65
C ALA A 21 -3.36 -2.49 32.20
N LEU A 22 -2.59 -3.56 32.02
CA LEU A 22 -2.37 -4.21 30.73
C LEU A 22 -3.70 -4.82 30.27
N ALA A 23 -4.60 -3.99 29.77
CA ALA A 23 -5.72 -4.44 28.97
C ALA A 23 -5.25 -4.51 27.52
N GLY A 24 -5.03 -5.73 27.04
CA GLY A 24 -4.88 -5.99 25.61
C GLY A 24 -6.09 -5.43 24.88
N SER A 25 -5.87 -4.39 24.07
CA SER A 25 -6.90 -3.83 23.19
C SER A 25 -6.81 -4.53 21.83
N ALA A 26 -7.20 -5.79 21.81
CA ALA A 26 -7.83 -6.34 20.61
C ALA A 26 -9.25 -5.75 20.57
N GLY A 27 -9.54 -4.90 19.58
CA GLY A 27 -10.92 -4.49 19.28
C GLY A 27 -11.17 -2.99 19.18
N LYS A 28 -11.02 -2.45 17.98
CA LYS A 28 -12.05 -1.60 17.34
C LYS A 28 -12.30 -2.12 15.93
N ALA A 29 -12.86 -3.32 15.86
CA ALA A 29 -13.59 -3.78 14.70
C ALA A 29 -15.03 -3.25 14.86
N ASP A 30 -15.51 -2.40 13.93
CA ASP A 30 -16.92 -2.36 13.49
C ASP A 30 -17.30 -1.15 12.61
N ALA A 31 -16.51 -0.08 12.54
CA ALA A 31 -16.81 1.00 11.59
C ALA A 31 -16.57 0.49 10.14
N SER A 32 -17.56 0.61 9.25
CA SER A 32 -17.39 0.28 7.82
C SER A 32 -16.14 0.96 7.24
N PRO A 33 -15.36 0.27 6.38
CA PRO A 33 -14.20 0.88 5.76
C PRO A 33 -14.58 2.18 5.05
N SER A 34 -13.77 3.22 5.23
CA SER A 34 -13.91 4.44 4.44
C SER A 34 -13.40 4.15 3.03
N TYR A 35 -14.14 4.52 2.01
CA TYR A 35 -13.75 4.45 0.60
C TYR A 35 -13.29 5.85 0.15
N SER A 36 -12.24 6.38 0.79
CA SER A 36 -11.66 7.68 0.43
C SER A 36 -10.18 7.70 0.77
N TYR A 37 -9.34 8.10 -0.18
CA TYR A 37 -7.91 8.27 0.05
C TYR A 37 -7.60 9.31 1.15
N LEU A 38 -8.43 10.35 1.29
CA LEU A 38 -8.30 11.35 2.35
C LEU A 38 -8.40 10.76 3.76
N SER A 39 -9.08 9.62 3.93
CA SER A 39 -9.15 8.93 5.22
C SER A 39 -7.81 8.33 5.62
N GLY A 40 -7.01 7.86 4.65
CA GLY A 40 -5.63 7.44 4.87
C GLY A 40 -4.74 8.61 5.31
N LEU A 41 -4.92 9.79 4.72
CA LEU A 41 -4.22 11.01 5.17
C LEU A 41 -4.59 11.39 6.60
N ALA A 42 -5.88 11.33 6.95
CA ALA A 42 -6.32 11.55 8.33
C ALA A 42 -5.75 10.51 9.30
N ALA A 43 -5.67 9.24 8.90
CA ALA A 43 -5.04 8.19 9.68
C ALA A 43 -3.54 8.46 9.92
N GLN A 44 -2.81 8.91 8.88
CA GLN A 44 -1.40 9.28 9.02
C GLN A 44 -1.20 10.45 10.01
N LEU A 45 -2.11 11.41 10.07
CA LEU A 45 -2.01 12.53 11.01
C LEU A 45 -2.30 12.12 12.46
N THR A 46 -3.20 11.16 12.66
CA THR A 46 -3.66 10.75 14.00
C THR A 46 -2.86 9.58 14.58
N ALA A 47 -2.35 8.69 13.73
CA ALA A 47 -1.63 7.47 14.12
C ALA A 47 -0.48 7.16 13.13
N PRO A 48 0.52 8.06 13.00
CA PRO A 48 1.57 7.93 11.99
C PRO A 48 2.36 6.62 12.10
N GLY A 49 2.51 5.91 10.98
CA GLY A 49 3.29 4.66 10.90
C GLY A 49 2.63 3.45 11.55
N SER A 50 1.36 3.56 11.94
CA SER A 50 0.57 2.42 12.41
C SER A 50 0.05 1.63 11.22
N ALA A 51 0.07 0.29 11.33
CA ALA A 51 -0.55 -0.54 10.32
C ALA A 51 -2.04 -0.17 10.15
N PRO A 52 -2.56 -0.15 8.90
CA PRO A 52 -3.97 0.11 8.68
C PRO A 52 -4.83 -0.99 9.34
N PRO A 53 -6.10 -0.70 9.68
CA PRO A 53 -6.97 -1.67 10.33
C PRO A 53 -7.06 -3.00 9.56
N GLY A 54 -6.92 -4.13 10.26
CA GLY A 54 -6.98 -5.46 9.66
C GLY A 54 -5.68 -5.95 9.02
N ALA A 55 -4.64 -5.11 8.91
CA ALA A 55 -3.32 -5.55 8.45
C ALA A 55 -2.39 -5.91 9.60
N ASN A 56 -1.39 -6.73 9.30
CA ASN A 56 -0.27 -7.10 10.16
C ASN A 56 -0.65 -7.84 11.45
N ASP A 57 -1.74 -8.62 11.42
CA ASP A 57 -1.96 -9.67 12.40
C ASP A 57 -1.01 -10.85 12.11
N TRP A 58 0.14 -10.85 12.76
CA TRP A 58 1.16 -11.90 12.64
C TRP A 58 0.73 -13.26 13.21
N GLN A 59 -0.40 -13.32 13.92
CA GLN A 59 -1.00 -14.57 14.40
C GLN A 59 -2.04 -15.12 13.41
N CYS A 60 -2.42 -14.36 12.38
CA CYS A 60 -3.35 -14.81 11.35
C CYS A 60 -2.83 -16.07 10.65
N ARG A 61 -3.73 -17.02 10.38
CA ARG A 61 -3.44 -18.25 9.65
C ARG A 61 -4.37 -18.34 8.44
N PRO A 62 -3.82 -18.32 7.21
CA PRO A 62 -4.59 -18.54 6.00
C PRO A 62 -5.36 -19.86 6.09
N ASP A 63 -6.57 -19.90 5.53
CA ASP A 63 -7.42 -21.09 5.51
C ASP A 63 -7.49 -21.70 4.11
N ALA A 64 -8.25 -22.78 3.93
CA ALA A 64 -8.36 -23.46 2.64
C ALA A 64 -9.07 -22.62 1.56
N ARG A 65 -9.81 -21.59 1.93
CA ARG A 65 -10.49 -20.69 1.00
C ARG A 65 -9.56 -19.59 0.52
N HIS A 66 -8.70 -19.09 1.40
CA HIS A 66 -7.68 -18.07 1.10
C HIS A 66 -6.33 -18.56 1.62
N PRO A 67 -5.66 -19.50 0.92
CA PRO A 67 -4.42 -20.13 1.40
C PRO A 67 -3.20 -19.20 1.36
N GLU A 68 -3.24 -18.20 0.47
CA GLU A 68 -2.19 -17.21 0.29
C GLU A 68 -2.52 -15.94 1.10
N PRO A 69 -1.61 -15.49 1.99
CA PRO A 69 -1.76 -14.19 2.63
C PRO A 69 -1.49 -13.08 1.60
N VAL A 70 -2.22 -11.97 1.73
CA VAL A 70 -2.10 -10.82 0.83
C VAL A 70 -1.05 -9.84 1.36
N VAL A 71 -0.09 -9.48 0.52
CA VAL A 71 0.93 -8.46 0.80
C VAL A 71 0.63 -7.19 -0.01
N LEU A 72 0.35 -6.10 0.71
CA LEU A 72 0.03 -4.80 0.14
C LEU A 72 1.27 -3.90 0.06
N LEU A 73 1.61 -3.39 -1.12
CA LEU A 73 2.84 -2.62 -1.40
C LEU A 73 2.55 -1.22 -1.95
N HIS A 74 2.79 -0.20 -1.14
CA HIS A 74 2.42 1.19 -1.45
C HIS A 74 3.33 1.83 -2.53
N GLY A 75 2.85 2.89 -3.18
CA GLY A 75 3.65 3.71 -4.12
C GLY A 75 4.61 4.68 -3.43
N LEU A 76 4.84 5.85 -4.03
CA LEU A 76 5.52 6.97 -3.35
C LEU A 76 4.60 7.56 -2.26
N SER A 77 4.51 6.87 -1.12
CA SER A 77 3.61 7.13 0.01
C SER A 77 4.03 6.24 1.19
N ASN A 78 3.11 5.75 2.01
CA ASN A 78 3.35 4.75 3.04
C ASN A 78 2.16 3.80 3.20
N ASP A 79 2.33 2.75 4.01
CA ASP A 79 1.27 1.75 4.26
C ASP A 79 0.02 2.32 4.93
N THR A 80 0.20 3.23 5.89
CA THR A 80 -0.87 3.84 6.72
C THR A 80 -1.88 4.59 5.84
N ILE A 81 -1.37 5.36 4.87
CA ILE A 81 -2.19 6.15 3.95
C ILE A 81 -2.82 5.24 2.89
N THR A 82 -1.97 4.52 2.14
CA THR A 82 -2.39 3.86 0.89
C THR A 82 -3.41 2.76 1.13
N TRP A 83 -3.31 2.04 2.26
CA TRP A 83 -4.09 0.82 2.49
C TRP A 83 -5.20 0.96 3.51
N ASN A 84 -5.59 2.20 3.84
CA ASN A 84 -6.62 2.48 4.84
C ASN A 84 -8.00 1.88 4.49
N THR A 85 -8.30 1.71 3.20
CA THR A 85 -9.53 1.06 2.71
C THR A 85 -9.32 -0.43 2.40
N MET A 86 -8.35 -0.76 1.54
CA MET A 86 -8.19 -2.15 1.07
C MET A 86 -7.83 -3.13 2.19
N ALA A 87 -6.98 -2.76 3.14
CA ALA A 87 -6.60 -3.66 4.23
C ALA A 87 -7.82 -4.14 5.05
N PRO A 88 -8.67 -3.27 5.59
CA PRO A 88 -9.83 -3.74 6.34
C PRO A 88 -10.89 -4.41 5.46
N VAL A 89 -11.02 -4.05 4.17
CA VAL A 89 -11.94 -4.75 3.26
C VAL A 89 -11.48 -6.19 3.01
N LEU A 90 -10.20 -6.40 2.71
CA LEU A 90 -9.61 -7.72 2.48
C LEU A 90 -9.65 -8.57 3.76
N ALA A 91 -9.32 -7.99 4.91
CA ALA A 91 -9.40 -8.69 6.19
C ALA A 91 -10.84 -9.14 6.50
N ARG A 92 -11.85 -8.30 6.24
CA ARG A 92 -13.28 -8.68 6.38
C ARG A 92 -13.73 -9.73 5.37
N ALA A 93 -13.06 -9.83 4.22
CA ALA A 93 -13.29 -10.87 3.24
C ALA A 93 -12.64 -12.22 3.64
N GLY A 94 -11.85 -12.25 4.72
CA GLY A 94 -11.25 -13.48 5.27
C GLY A 94 -9.76 -13.65 4.94
N TYR A 95 -9.12 -12.68 4.28
CA TYR A 95 -7.69 -12.76 3.97
C TYR A 95 -6.83 -12.38 5.18
N CYS A 96 -5.70 -13.08 5.36
CA CYS A 96 -4.61 -12.57 6.19
C CYS A 96 -3.85 -11.48 5.42
N VAL A 97 -3.91 -10.24 5.89
CA VAL A 97 -3.36 -9.07 5.18
C VAL A 97 -2.10 -8.56 5.86
N PHE A 98 -1.06 -8.29 5.09
CA PHE A 98 0.22 -7.77 5.56
C PHE A 98 0.67 -6.59 4.71
N THR A 99 1.34 -5.63 5.34
CA THR A 99 1.93 -4.48 4.65
C THR A 99 3.12 -3.92 5.42
N THR A 100 4.00 -3.23 4.72
CA THR A 100 5.12 -2.50 5.33
C THR A 100 5.40 -1.24 4.54
N THR A 101 5.81 -0.19 5.26
CA THR A 101 6.48 0.93 4.62
C THR A 101 7.92 0.55 4.27
N TYR A 102 8.25 0.49 2.98
CA TYR A 102 9.60 0.16 2.48
C TYR A 102 10.22 1.35 1.77
N GLY A 103 11.53 1.31 1.52
CA GLY A 103 12.26 2.29 0.74
C GLY A 103 12.24 3.70 1.34
N ARG A 104 12.20 3.79 2.68
CA ARG A 104 12.27 5.06 3.42
C ARG A 104 13.69 5.57 3.46
N ASP A 105 13.83 6.90 3.37
CA ASP A 105 15.09 7.61 3.51
C ASP A 105 14.82 9.09 3.88
N TRP A 106 15.27 10.04 3.06
CA TRP A 106 15.30 11.47 3.35
C TRP A 106 13.92 12.18 3.30
N LEU A 107 12.84 11.53 2.83
CA LEU A 107 11.46 12.06 2.85
C LEU A 107 10.66 11.66 4.11
N GLY A 108 11.33 11.25 5.18
CA GLY A 108 10.68 10.99 6.47
C GLY A 108 9.77 9.75 6.46
N PRO A 109 8.44 9.88 6.62
CA PRO A 109 7.53 8.75 6.61
C PRO A 109 7.24 8.21 5.20
N VAL A 110 7.65 8.92 4.15
CA VAL A 110 7.43 8.48 2.76
C VAL A 110 8.42 7.39 2.39
N GLY A 111 7.90 6.29 1.87
CA GLY A 111 8.63 5.16 1.32
C GLY A 111 8.66 5.15 -0.21
N ALA A 112 9.23 4.08 -0.78
CA ALA A 112 9.56 3.94 -2.20
C ALA A 112 10.46 5.07 -2.76
N VAL A 113 11.27 5.69 -1.88
CA VAL A 113 12.16 6.80 -2.20
C VAL A 113 13.55 6.30 -2.56
N THR A 114 14.05 5.28 -1.85
CA THR A 114 15.32 4.64 -2.17
C THR A 114 15.27 3.95 -3.53
N THR A 115 16.41 3.47 -4.01
CA THR A 115 16.47 2.76 -5.30
C THR A 115 15.50 1.58 -5.34
N VAL A 116 14.99 1.26 -6.53
CA VAL A 116 14.11 0.11 -6.77
C VAL A 116 14.76 -1.19 -6.30
N GLN A 117 16.06 -1.35 -6.51
CA GLN A 117 16.79 -2.55 -6.07
C GLN A 117 16.79 -2.67 -4.55
N GLU A 118 17.01 -1.58 -3.83
CA GLU A 118 16.97 -1.58 -2.37
C GLU A 118 15.56 -1.84 -1.85
N SER A 119 14.57 -1.14 -2.40
CA SER A 119 13.15 -1.34 -2.08
C SER A 119 12.72 -2.79 -2.34
N ALA A 120 13.10 -3.38 -3.47
CA ALA A 120 12.80 -4.77 -3.82
C ALA A 120 13.43 -5.78 -2.84
N ARG A 121 14.64 -5.52 -2.33
CA ARG A 121 15.26 -6.36 -1.28
C ARG A 121 14.53 -6.25 0.05
N GLN A 122 14.01 -5.07 0.40
CA GLN A 122 13.19 -4.89 1.61
C GLN A 122 11.87 -5.65 1.47
N ILE A 123 11.21 -5.54 0.31
CA ILE A 123 9.99 -6.29 -0.03
C ILE A 123 10.24 -7.81 0.03
N ALA A 124 11.33 -8.29 -0.56
CA ALA A 124 11.70 -9.71 -0.55
C ALA A 124 11.79 -10.27 0.88
N ARG A 125 12.47 -9.55 1.78
CA ARG A 125 12.58 -9.94 3.20
C ARG A 125 11.23 -9.90 3.90
N PHE A 126 10.38 -8.93 3.57
CA PHE A 126 9.05 -8.83 4.14
C PHE A 126 8.17 -10.02 3.72
N ILE A 127 8.16 -10.38 2.44
CA ILE A 127 7.45 -11.56 1.91
C ILE A 127 7.95 -12.84 2.58
N ASP A 128 9.27 -13.01 2.72
CA ASP A 128 9.83 -14.19 3.39
C ASP A 128 9.40 -14.26 4.87
N ARG A 129 9.31 -13.11 5.56
CA ARG A 129 8.79 -13.04 6.94
C ARG A 129 7.31 -13.40 7.00
N VAL A 130 6.49 -12.92 6.07
CA VAL A 130 5.04 -13.23 6.00
C VAL A 130 4.83 -14.73 5.80
N ARG A 131 5.53 -15.33 4.84
CA ARG A 131 5.49 -16.79 4.57
C ARG A 131 5.90 -17.60 5.80
N ALA A 132 6.99 -17.19 6.46
CA ALA A 132 7.46 -17.86 7.68
C ALA A 132 6.46 -17.76 8.84
N ALA A 133 5.80 -16.61 9.01
CA ALA A 133 4.86 -16.39 10.11
C ALA A 133 3.53 -17.13 9.90
N THR A 134 3.05 -17.20 8.66
CA THR A 134 1.76 -17.80 8.30
C THR A 134 1.86 -19.30 7.99
N GLY A 135 3.02 -19.77 7.56
CA GLY A 135 3.23 -21.12 7.03
C GLY A 135 2.89 -21.27 5.54
N ALA A 136 2.48 -20.20 4.86
CA ALA A 136 2.06 -20.25 3.46
C ALA A 136 3.26 -20.43 2.51
N ALA A 137 3.04 -21.22 1.45
CA ALA A 137 4.05 -21.48 0.43
C ALA A 137 4.21 -20.31 -0.55
N LYS A 138 3.14 -19.55 -0.81
CA LYS A 138 3.13 -18.36 -1.66
C LYS A 138 2.43 -17.21 -0.95
N VAL A 139 2.43 -16.03 -1.56
CA VAL A 139 1.63 -14.86 -1.16
C VAL A 139 0.99 -14.25 -2.39
N ASP A 140 -0.10 -13.50 -2.19
CA ASP A 140 -0.66 -12.64 -3.22
C ASP A 140 -0.11 -11.22 -3.07
N LEU A 141 0.29 -10.60 -4.17
CA LEU A 141 0.76 -9.22 -4.18
C LEU A 141 -0.34 -8.28 -4.69
N VAL A 142 -0.60 -7.21 -3.94
CA VAL A 142 -1.36 -6.06 -4.42
C VAL A 142 -0.49 -4.81 -4.29
N GLY A 143 -0.13 -4.23 -5.42
CA GLY A 143 0.77 -3.08 -5.48
C GLY A 143 0.12 -1.85 -6.08
N HIS A 144 0.21 -0.72 -5.38
CA HIS A 144 -0.20 0.58 -5.91
C HIS A 144 0.98 1.35 -6.47
N SER A 145 0.82 1.95 -7.66
CA SER A 145 1.83 2.81 -8.27
C SER A 145 3.20 2.12 -8.31
N MET A 146 4.25 2.75 -7.79
CA MET A 146 5.58 2.14 -7.68
C MET A 146 5.59 0.79 -6.96
N GLY A 147 4.70 0.53 -6.01
CA GLY A 147 4.61 -0.77 -5.34
C GLY A 147 4.04 -1.89 -6.18
N GLY A 148 3.37 -1.58 -7.30
CA GLY A 148 3.06 -2.57 -8.33
C GLY A 148 4.20 -2.75 -9.35
N ALA A 149 5.12 -1.80 -9.47
CA ALA A 149 6.24 -1.88 -10.42
C ALA A 149 7.50 -2.50 -9.81
N ILE A 150 7.91 -2.05 -8.62
CA ILE A 150 9.13 -2.50 -7.93
C ILE A 150 9.22 -4.03 -7.80
N PRO A 151 8.15 -4.78 -7.48
CA PRO A 151 8.26 -6.23 -7.30
C PRO A 151 8.58 -7.01 -8.59
N PHE A 152 8.48 -6.42 -9.78
CA PHE A 152 9.06 -7.07 -10.97
C PHE A 152 10.57 -7.26 -10.87
N TYR A 153 11.29 -6.38 -10.17
CA TYR A 153 12.71 -6.61 -9.87
C TYR A 153 12.89 -7.82 -8.93
N TYR A 154 11.96 -8.04 -8.00
CA TYR A 154 11.96 -9.20 -7.12
C TYR A 154 11.74 -10.51 -7.91
N LEU A 155 10.79 -10.51 -8.85
CA LEU A 155 10.57 -11.63 -9.77
C LEU A 155 11.81 -11.92 -10.63
N ASN A 156 12.36 -10.89 -11.28
CA ASN A 156 13.47 -11.04 -12.23
C ASN A 156 14.81 -11.43 -11.58
N TYR A 157 15.11 -10.91 -10.38
CA TYR A 157 16.49 -10.94 -9.86
C TYR A 157 16.65 -11.46 -8.44
N LEU A 158 15.57 -11.60 -7.68
CA LEU A 158 15.63 -11.98 -6.26
C LEU A 158 14.89 -13.28 -5.96
N GLY A 159 14.59 -14.08 -7.00
CA GLY A 159 13.98 -15.40 -6.86
C GLY A 159 12.53 -15.35 -6.38
N GLY A 160 11.78 -14.31 -6.78
CA GLY A 160 10.40 -14.11 -6.34
C GLY A 160 9.37 -15.02 -7.00
N VAL A 161 9.61 -15.47 -8.24
CA VAL A 161 8.65 -16.26 -9.03
C VAL A 161 7.99 -17.42 -8.26
N PRO A 162 8.72 -18.34 -7.59
CA PRO A 162 8.09 -19.46 -6.90
C PRO A 162 7.36 -19.09 -5.58
N LYS A 163 7.35 -17.81 -5.20
CA LYS A 163 6.81 -17.33 -3.90
C LYS A 163 5.55 -16.49 -4.05
N ILE A 164 5.11 -16.21 -5.27
CA ILE A 164 3.94 -15.39 -5.58
C ILE A 164 2.90 -16.27 -6.27
N ASP A 165 1.61 -16.07 -5.95
CA ASP A 165 0.48 -16.70 -6.65
C ASP A 165 -0.22 -15.69 -7.55
N ASP A 166 -0.89 -14.70 -6.95
CA ASP A 166 -1.45 -13.56 -7.68
C ASP A 166 -0.55 -12.32 -7.64
N TYR A 167 -0.54 -11.56 -8.74
CA TYR A 167 0.13 -10.25 -8.83
C TYR A 167 -0.83 -9.20 -9.39
N VAL A 168 -1.41 -8.40 -8.51
CA VAL A 168 -2.38 -7.34 -8.83
C VAL A 168 -1.74 -5.96 -8.73
N THR A 169 -1.89 -5.13 -9.76
CA THR A 169 -1.42 -3.74 -9.75
C THR A 169 -2.55 -2.74 -9.91
N LEU A 170 -2.38 -1.59 -9.26
CA LEU A 170 -3.26 -0.42 -9.35
C LEU A 170 -2.41 0.77 -9.80
N GLY A 171 -2.61 1.27 -11.02
CA GLY A 171 -1.92 2.46 -11.54
C GLY A 171 -0.39 2.34 -11.57
N ALA A 172 0.16 1.12 -11.68
CA ALA A 172 1.61 0.93 -11.62
C ALA A 172 2.30 1.47 -12.88
N PRO A 173 3.39 2.27 -12.79
CA PRO A 173 4.11 2.77 -13.95
C PRO A 173 5.07 1.71 -14.53
N LEU A 174 4.55 0.55 -14.95
CA LEU A 174 5.33 -0.62 -15.36
C LEU A 174 6.27 -0.32 -16.53
N HIS A 175 5.81 0.48 -17.49
CA HIS A 175 6.60 0.92 -18.65
C HIS A 175 7.16 2.35 -18.47
N GLY A 176 7.17 2.85 -17.23
CA GLY A 176 7.69 4.14 -16.84
C GLY A 176 6.67 5.29 -16.85
N SER A 177 6.94 6.30 -16.02
CA SER A 177 6.23 7.59 -15.97
C SER A 177 7.02 8.64 -15.18
N ASN A 178 6.61 9.91 -15.22
CA ASN A 178 7.29 11.06 -14.59
C ASN A 178 7.12 11.11 -13.04
N VAL A 179 7.35 10.01 -12.35
CA VAL A 179 7.15 9.90 -10.90
C VAL A 179 8.11 10.80 -10.11
N SER A 180 9.29 11.13 -10.64
CA SER A 180 10.19 12.09 -9.99
C SER A 180 9.61 13.51 -9.88
N GLY A 181 8.66 13.87 -10.76
CA GLY A 181 7.92 15.14 -10.66
C GLY A 181 7.04 15.18 -9.40
N VAL A 182 6.37 14.07 -9.09
CA VAL A 182 5.58 13.90 -7.86
C VAL A 182 6.48 14.00 -6.61
N GLN A 183 7.63 13.33 -6.63
CA GLN A 183 8.62 13.43 -5.56
C GLN A 183 9.06 14.88 -5.32
N THR A 184 9.32 15.62 -6.41
CA THR A 184 9.74 17.02 -6.33
C THR A 184 8.65 17.91 -5.72
N ALA A 185 7.38 17.71 -6.13
CA ALA A 185 6.25 18.45 -5.58
C ALA A 185 6.04 18.17 -4.08
N LEU A 186 6.06 16.89 -3.67
CA LEU A 186 5.95 16.49 -2.26
C LEU A 186 7.07 17.09 -1.41
N ALA A 187 8.31 17.03 -1.88
CA ALA A 187 9.43 17.60 -1.17
C ALA A 187 9.33 19.13 -1.01
N GLY A 188 8.82 19.83 -2.04
CA GLY A 188 8.54 21.26 -1.97
C GLY A 188 7.50 21.60 -0.91
N LEU A 189 6.41 20.83 -0.84
CA LEU A 189 5.37 20.97 0.19
C LEU A 189 5.92 20.71 1.60
N MET A 190 6.82 19.75 1.75
CA MET A 190 7.45 19.39 3.03
C MET A 190 8.68 20.25 3.38
N ASN A 191 9.03 21.23 2.53
CA ASN A 191 10.21 22.08 2.68
C ASN A 191 11.53 21.29 2.88
N ILE A 192 11.74 20.23 2.11
CA ILE A 192 12.92 19.37 2.20
C ILE A 192 13.96 19.81 1.14
N PRO A 193 15.04 20.51 1.52
CA PRO A 193 16.01 21.06 0.57
C PRO A 193 16.83 19.96 -0.13
N GLY A 194 17.14 20.16 -1.41
CA GLY A 194 18.01 19.25 -2.17
C GLY A 194 17.35 17.94 -2.63
N ALA A 195 16.09 17.72 -2.24
CA ALA A 195 15.26 16.58 -2.62
C ALA A 195 15.25 16.24 -4.12
N ALA A 196 15.11 17.25 -4.99
CA ALA A 196 15.10 17.05 -6.44
C ALA A 196 16.47 16.63 -7.00
N ARG A 197 17.55 16.80 -6.23
CA ARG A 197 18.92 16.38 -6.58
C ARG A 197 19.27 14.99 -6.02
N GLN A 198 18.54 14.52 -5.01
CA GLN A 198 18.63 13.17 -4.47
C GLN A 198 17.59 12.30 -5.15
N CYS A 199 18.01 11.53 -6.17
CA CYS A 199 17.08 10.69 -6.89
C CYS A 199 17.36 9.20 -6.73
N GLY A 200 16.39 8.49 -6.16
CA GLY A 200 16.36 7.04 -6.02
C GLY A 200 15.29 6.42 -6.93
N GLY A 201 14.37 5.65 -6.33
CA GLY A 201 13.35 4.87 -7.03
C GLY A 201 12.51 5.68 -8.02
N PRO A 202 11.99 6.87 -7.66
CA PRO A 202 11.12 7.63 -8.56
C PRO A 202 11.81 8.02 -9.89
N CYS A 203 13.09 8.40 -9.88
CA CYS A 203 13.82 8.64 -11.14
C CYS A 203 14.04 7.38 -11.96
N GLN A 204 14.18 6.23 -11.31
CA GLN A 204 14.36 4.96 -12.03
C GLN A 204 13.11 4.58 -12.83
N MET A 205 11.95 5.12 -12.46
CA MET A 205 10.68 4.95 -13.19
C MET A 205 10.47 5.98 -14.30
N ASN A 206 11.30 7.02 -14.43
CA ASN A 206 11.12 8.02 -15.49
C ASN A 206 11.29 7.42 -16.90
N PRO A 207 10.52 7.89 -17.90
CA PRO A 207 10.69 7.45 -19.28
C PRO A 207 12.14 7.60 -19.75
N GLY A 208 12.65 6.58 -20.45
CA GLY A 208 14.03 6.56 -20.94
C GLY A 208 15.08 6.17 -19.90
N SER A 209 14.71 6.03 -18.61
CA SER A 209 15.59 5.49 -17.57
C SER A 209 16.14 4.12 -18.00
N PRO A 210 17.47 3.90 -17.93
CA PRO A 210 18.06 2.58 -18.17
C PRO A 210 17.48 1.49 -17.27
N PHE A 211 16.96 1.86 -16.10
CA PHE A 211 16.38 0.93 -15.16
C PHE A 211 15.09 0.29 -15.68
N LEU A 212 14.29 0.96 -16.53
CA LEU A 212 13.09 0.34 -17.10
C LEU A 212 13.42 -0.88 -17.97
N ARG A 213 14.61 -0.92 -18.60
CA ARG A 213 15.11 -2.11 -19.31
C ARG A 213 15.53 -3.23 -18.37
N ILE A 214 15.96 -2.90 -17.16
CA ILE A 214 16.27 -3.88 -16.11
C ILE A 214 14.95 -4.41 -15.53
N LEU A 215 14.00 -3.52 -15.26
CA LEU A 215 12.71 -3.90 -14.71
C LEU A 215 11.96 -4.86 -15.63
N ASN A 216 12.03 -4.62 -16.96
CA ASN A 216 11.51 -5.48 -18.03
C ASN A 216 10.27 -6.28 -17.60
N PRO A 217 9.11 -5.62 -17.43
CA PRO A 217 7.94 -6.23 -16.84
C PRO A 217 7.28 -7.21 -17.83
N ASP A 218 7.86 -8.40 -17.95
CA ASP A 218 7.44 -9.46 -18.86
C ASP A 218 6.82 -10.61 -18.06
N PRO A 219 5.50 -10.82 -18.11
CA PRO A 219 4.83 -11.87 -17.36
C PRO A 219 5.25 -13.28 -17.80
N ARG A 220 5.91 -13.43 -18.96
CA ARG A 220 6.42 -14.74 -19.45
C ARG A 220 7.50 -15.35 -18.57
N ILE A 221 8.17 -14.56 -17.71
CA ILE A 221 9.13 -15.08 -16.74
C ILE A 221 8.48 -15.94 -15.64
N ALA A 222 7.16 -15.80 -15.48
CA ALA A 222 6.39 -16.40 -14.40
C ALA A 222 5.03 -16.88 -14.94
N PRO A 223 5.00 -17.96 -15.75
CA PRO A 223 3.76 -18.45 -16.35
C PRO A 223 2.73 -18.95 -15.34
N ASP A 224 3.17 -19.30 -14.13
CA ASP A 224 2.32 -19.81 -13.04
C ASP A 224 1.81 -18.70 -12.09
N ILE A 225 2.11 -17.43 -12.38
CA ILE A 225 1.55 -16.27 -11.66
C ILE A 225 0.38 -15.72 -12.47
N ASP A 226 -0.75 -15.46 -11.80
CA ASP A 226 -1.87 -14.74 -12.41
C ASP A 226 -1.69 -13.24 -12.22
N PHE A 227 -1.46 -12.52 -13.33
CA PHE A 227 -1.26 -11.08 -13.31
C PHE A 227 -2.56 -10.35 -13.57
N THR A 228 -2.90 -9.39 -12.71
CA THR A 228 -3.95 -8.41 -12.99
C THR A 228 -3.38 -7.00 -13.00
N THR A 229 -3.65 -6.25 -14.06
CA THR A 229 -3.36 -4.81 -14.13
C THR A 229 -4.63 -4.01 -14.12
N ILE A 230 -4.78 -3.12 -13.14
CA ILE A 230 -5.91 -2.21 -12.99
C ILE A 230 -5.38 -0.79 -13.23
N VAL A 231 -5.98 -0.07 -14.17
CA VAL A 231 -5.59 1.28 -14.57
C VAL A 231 -6.81 2.17 -14.70
N THR A 232 -6.61 3.48 -14.55
CA THR A 232 -7.65 4.49 -14.78
C THR A 232 -7.27 5.41 -15.95
N ARG A 233 -8.25 5.79 -16.77
CA ARG A 233 -8.05 6.74 -17.87
C ARG A 233 -7.71 8.15 -17.36
N TYR A 234 -8.02 8.44 -16.09
CA TYR A 234 -7.79 9.73 -15.44
C TYR A 234 -6.48 9.78 -14.65
N ASP A 235 -5.58 8.80 -14.85
CA ASP A 235 -4.30 8.74 -14.15
C ASP A 235 -3.42 9.93 -14.57
N GLU A 236 -3.10 10.79 -13.62
CA GLU A 236 -2.29 11.98 -13.80
C GLU A 236 -0.80 11.76 -13.47
N VAL A 237 -0.46 10.59 -12.89
CA VAL A 237 0.90 10.24 -12.49
C VAL A 237 1.53 9.25 -13.46
N ALA A 238 0.87 8.13 -13.75
CA ALA A 238 1.30 7.11 -14.71
C ALA A 238 0.77 7.45 -16.11
N THR A 239 1.37 8.44 -16.77
CA THR A 239 0.88 8.99 -18.04
C THR A 239 1.77 8.56 -19.23
N PRO A 240 1.18 8.02 -20.32
CA PRO A 240 -0.24 7.66 -20.47
C PRO A 240 -0.59 6.41 -19.64
N TYR A 241 -1.85 6.26 -19.21
CA TYR A 241 -2.28 5.20 -18.27
C TYR A 241 -1.96 3.77 -18.74
N GLN A 242 -1.83 3.58 -20.06
CA GLN A 242 -1.46 2.29 -20.65
C GLN A 242 -0.05 1.83 -20.26
N THR A 243 0.79 2.72 -19.71
CA THR A 243 2.10 2.36 -19.15
C THR A 243 1.98 1.31 -18.03
N GLY A 244 0.82 1.22 -17.37
CA GLY A 244 0.55 0.20 -16.35
C GLY A 244 -0.04 -1.11 -16.85
N LEU A 245 -0.27 -1.27 -18.16
CA LEU A 245 -0.83 -2.50 -18.71
C LEU A 245 0.26 -3.51 -19.05
N LEU A 246 0.09 -4.75 -18.57
CA LEU A 246 0.87 -5.92 -19.03
C LEU A 246 0.19 -6.59 -20.23
N ARG A 247 0.92 -7.44 -20.94
CA ARG A 247 0.39 -8.30 -22.01
C ARG A 247 0.94 -9.71 -21.85
N GLY A 248 0.06 -10.70 -21.94
CA GLY A 248 0.43 -12.10 -21.81
C GLY A 248 -0.81 -12.99 -21.69
N PRO A 249 -0.64 -14.32 -21.82
CA PRO A 249 -1.75 -15.27 -21.69
C PRO A 249 -2.30 -15.37 -20.26
N ASN A 250 -1.47 -15.13 -19.26
CA ASN A 250 -1.79 -15.09 -17.82
C ASN A 250 -2.01 -13.66 -17.30
N VAL A 251 -2.49 -12.74 -18.16
CA VAL A 251 -2.70 -11.33 -17.81
C VAL A 251 -4.15 -10.92 -17.99
N ARG A 252 -4.76 -10.50 -16.88
CA ARG A 252 -6.03 -9.77 -16.86
C ARG A 252 -5.76 -8.26 -16.90
N ARG A 253 -6.44 -7.55 -17.80
CA ARG A 253 -6.38 -6.08 -17.89
C ARG A 253 -7.73 -5.48 -17.52
N VAL A 254 -7.72 -4.52 -16.62
CA VAL A 254 -8.89 -3.80 -16.15
C VAL A 254 -8.66 -2.31 -16.35
N ILE A 255 -9.54 -1.68 -17.10
CA ILE A 255 -9.62 -0.22 -17.19
C ILE A 255 -10.86 0.15 -16.37
N LEU A 256 -10.73 0.95 -15.31
CA LEU A 256 -11.85 1.23 -14.39
C LEU A 256 -13.08 1.76 -15.12
N GLN A 257 -12.87 2.65 -16.09
CA GLN A 257 -13.97 3.23 -16.87
C GLN A 257 -14.68 2.24 -17.80
N ASP A 258 -14.08 1.08 -18.10
CA ASP A 258 -14.77 -0.02 -18.81
C ASP A 258 -15.68 -0.83 -17.86
N ARG A 259 -15.46 -0.73 -16.55
CA ARG A 259 -16.31 -1.33 -15.51
C ARG A 259 -17.41 -0.39 -15.06
N CYS A 260 -17.08 0.89 -14.94
CA CYS A 260 -18.02 1.92 -14.52
C CYS A 260 -17.67 3.25 -15.21
N ALA A 261 -18.45 3.66 -16.20
CA ALA A 261 -18.14 4.86 -16.99
C ALA A 261 -18.23 6.17 -16.18
N SER A 262 -18.99 6.17 -15.07
CA SER A 262 -19.13 7.30 -14.15
C SER A 262 -18.09 7.34 -13.04
N ASP A 263 -17.12 6.42 -13.07
CA ASP A 263 -16.01 6.36 -12.14
C ASP A 263 -14.89 7.31 -12.62
N TYR A 264 -14.66 8.40 -11.88
CA TYR A 264 -13.65 9.41 -12.17
C TYR A 264 -12.40 9.27 -11.30
N THR A 265 -12.17 8.09 -10.72
CA THR A 265 -10.98 7.79 -9.92
C THR A 265 -9.69 8.18 -10.64
N GLU A 266 -8.86 8.97 -9.96
CA GLU A 266 -7.50 9.33 -10.37
C GLU A 266 -6.47 8.38 -9.74
N HIS A 267 -5.17 8.65 -9.91
CA HIS A 267 -4.09 7.75 -9.52
C HIS A 267 -4.15 7.25 -8.05
N TYR A 268 -4.50 8.11 -7.10
CA TYR A 268 -4.44 7.81 -5.66
C TYR A 268 -5.72 7.16 -5.13
N GLU A 269 -6.89 7.64 -5.55
CA GLU A 269 -8.19 7.09 -5.11
C GLU A 269 -8.37 5.62 -5.52
N MET A 270 -7.60 5.09 -6.49
CA MET A 270 -7.64 3.66 -6.88
C MET A 270 -7.51 2.67 -5.70
N THR A 271 -6.80 3.04 -4.62
CA THR A 271 -6.64 2.15 -3.46
C THR A 271 -7.79 2.22 -2.46
N ALA A 272 -8.71 3.16 -2.68
CA ALA A 272 -9.90 3.39 -1.88
C ALA A 272 -11.20 3.29 -2.70
N ASP A 273 -11.11 3.20 -4.01
CA ASP A 273 -12.24 3.11 -4.94
C ASP A 273 -12.96 1.76 -4.81
N PRO A 274 -14.29 1.73 -4.57
CA PRO A 274 -15.06 0.49 -4.45
C PRO A 274 -15.04 -0.41 -5.70
N VAL A 275 -14.97 0.16 -6.91
CA VAL A 275 -14.87 -0.59 -8.17
C VAL A 275 -13.50 -1.25 -8.26
N ALA A 276 -12.43 -0.51 -8.00
CA ALA A 276 -11.07 -1.03 -7.98
C ALA A 276 -10.88 -2.10 -6.89
N VAL A 277 -11.38 -1.86 -5.67
CA VAL A 277 -11.37 -2.80 -4.55
C VAL A 277 -12.10 -4.10 -4.91
N ARG A 278 -13.25 -4.02 -5.58
CA ARG A 278 -13.94 -5.22 -6.07
C ARG A 278 -13.11 -5.96 -7.11
N GLU A 279 -12.46 -5.25 -8.01
CA GLU A 279 -11.61 -5.87 -9.02
C GLU A 279 -10.35 -6.52 -8.42
N VAL A 280 -9.79 -5.98 -7.33
CA VAL A 280 -8.76 -6.65 -6.55
C VAL A 280 -9.31 -7.96 -5.96
N LEU A 281 -10.45 -7.93 -5.26
CA LEU A 281 -11.09 -9.12 -4.70
C LEU A 281 -11.39 -10.19 -5.77
N ASN A 282 -11.85 -9.77 -6.95
CA ASN A 282 -12.10 -10.69 -8.06
C ASN A 282 -10.83 -11.32 -8.64
N SER A 283 -9.68 -10.64 -8.52
CA SER A 283 -8.40 -11.19 -8.94
C SER A 283 -7.93 -12.26 -7.96
N LEU A 284 -8.09 -12.00 -6.66
CA LEU A 284 -7.64 -12.87 -5.56
C LEU A 284 -8.58 -14.06 -5.27
N ASP A 285 -9.77 -14.09 -5.88
CA ASP A 285 -10.73 -15.19 -5.80
C ASP A 285 -11.57 -15.24 -7.09
N PRO A 286 -10.97 -15.66 -8.22
CA PRO A 286 -11.63 -15.64 -9.52
C PRO A 286 -12.83 -16.60 -9.57
N ALA A 287 -12.81 -17.67 -8.77
CA ALA A 287 -13.91 -18.64 -8.68
C ALA A 287 -15.21 -18.02 -8.12
N HIS A 288 -15.11 -16.96 -7.31
CA HIS A 288 -16.26 -16.26 -6.72
C HIS A 288 -16.36 -14.80 -7.17
N ALA A 289 -15.73 -14.45 -8.30
CA ALA A 289 -15.73 -13.09 -8.84
C ALA A 289 -17.15 -12.55 -9.07
N ARG A 290 -17.36 -11.27 -8.73
CA ARG A 290 -18.64 -10.56 -8.90
C ARG A 290 -18.45 -9.27 -9.66
N ARG A 291 -19.46 -8.86 -10.43
CA ARG A 291 -19.42 -7.55 -11.09
C ARG A 291 -19.32 -6.42 -10.04
N PRO A 292 -18.46 -5.41 -10.24
CA PRO A 292 -18.48 -4.21 -9.41
C PRO A 292 -19.80 -3.46 -9.49
N ASP A 293 -20.27 -2.99 -8.34
CA ASP A 293 -21.40 -2.07 -8.27
C ASP A 293 -20.94 -0.70 -8.75
N CYS A 294 -21.37 -0.32 -9.95
CA CYS A 294 -20.97 0.95 -10.54
C CYS A 294 -21.59 2.12 -9.76
N THR A 295 -20.73 3.06 -9.36
CA THR A 295 -21.09 4.28 -8.64
C THR A 295 -20.22 5.42 -9.14
N THR A 296 -20.69 6.67 -9.01
CA THR A 296 -19.82 7.82 -9.24
C THR A 296 -18.77 7.87 -8.14
N VAL A 297 -17.50 7.89 -8.52
CA VAL A 297 -16.35 8.06 -7.63
C VAL A 297 -15.63 9.35 -8.01
N LEU A 298 -15.36 10.21 -7.04
CA LEU A 298 -14.67 11.48 -7.23
C LEU A 298 -13.19 11.36 -6.83
N PRO A 299 -12.28 12.05 -7.56
CA PRO A 299 -10.86 12.14 -7.21
C PRO A 299 -10.60 12.41 -5.73
N PHE A 300 -9.76 11.58 -5.09
CA PHE A 300 -9.41 11.57 -3.65
C PHE A 300 -10.56 11.43 -2.63
N ILE A 301 -11.79 11.75 -3.03
CA ILE A 301 -12.95 11.89 -2.15
C ILE A 301 -13.69 10.56 -2.01
N GLY A 302 -13.77 9.77 -3.07
CA GLY A 302 -14.47 8.49 -3.07
C GLY A 302 -15.89 8.54 -3.64
N PRO A 303 -16.73 7.52 -3.36
CA PRO A 303 -18.04 7.36 -3.98
C PRO A 303 -19.06 8.39 -3.48
N VAL A 304 -19.90 8.90 -4.38
CA VAL A 304 -20.99 9.84 -4.07
C VAL A 304 -22.33 9.10 -3.99
N GLY A 305 -23.12 9.39 -2.95
CA GLY A 305 -24.52 8.94 -2.86
C GLY A 305 -24.74 7.56 -2.23
N ARG A 306 -24.00 7.23 -1.16
CA ARG A 306 -24.27 6.06 -0.31
C ARG A 306 -24.98 6.44 0.98
#